data_AF-A0A1I6LJG6-F1
#
_entry.id   AF-A0A1I6LJG6-F1
#
_cell.length_a   1.000
_cell.length_b   1.000
_cell.length_c   1.000
_cell.angle_alpha   90.00
_cell.angle_beta   90.00
_cell.angle_gamma   90.00
#
_symmetry.space_group_name_H-M   'P 1'
#
loop_
_entity.id
_entity.type
_entity.pdbx_description
1 polymer ?
#
loop_
_entity_poly.entity_id
_entity_poly.type
_entity_poly.pdbx_seq_one_letter_code
_entity_poly.pdbx_strand_id
1 'polypeptide(L)'
;MPSSTCHPHAPHTKLKVPDWYVSALMLDRALDAILRRVKKFDRNHDIPYLAGYSKDGKTIYIDRHLPKSFTFRGRKVEVDRFLILHEEVEKTLIDQLGLHYLHAHQIATRAEEAAVNAERVTWAAYDRFMQKYVKSIGDERLAKVPADLDLKPYRDYHDYELMQRMIQSIGKGELKSGAKLQAELKDYADAFREERRLDRRRLATQGAKTTRTRALTGKAAPKKASRSRKTATE
;
A
#
# COMPACT_ATOMS: atom_id res chain seq x y z
N MET A 1 3.34 -35.22 19.62
CA MET A 1 2.39 -34.19 20.08
C MET A 1 3.21 -32.96 20.48
N PRO A 2 3.24 -31.87 19.71
CA PRO A 2 3.99 -30.69 20.13
C PRO A 2 3.22 -30.01 21.26
N SER A 3 3.93 -29.78 22.37
CA SER A 3 3.42 -29.18 23.59
C SER A 3 2.78 -27.82 23.30
N SER A 4 1.58 -27.64 23.81
CA SER A 4 0.77 -26.42 23.77
C SER A 4 1.39 -25.31 24.62
N THR A 5 2.57 -24.86 24.25
CA THR A 5 3.34 -23.81 24.93
C THR A 5 3.88 -22.86 23.88
N CYS A 6 3.29 -21.67 23.79
CA CYS A 6 3.66 -20.66 22.80
C CYS A 6 4.90 -19.84 23.23
N HIS A 7 5.51 -20.13 24.38
CA HIS A 7 6.73 -19.52 24.90
C HIS A 7 7.48 -20.50 25.81
N PRO A 8 8.82 -20.59 25.72
CA PRO A 8 9.63 -21.50 26.54
C PRO A 8 9.84 -21.04 28.00
N HIS A 9 9.55 -19.78 28.34
CA HIS A 9 9.98 -19.18 29.63
C HIS A 9 8.87 -18.65 30.55
N ALA A 10 7.59 -18.81 30.20
CA ALA A 10 6.49 -18.36 31.07
C ALA A 10 5.32 -19.35 31.07
N PRO A 11 4.87 -19.86 32.23
CA PRO A 11 3.68 -20.70 32.31
C PRO A 11 2.46 -19.85 31.93
N HIS A 12 1.83 -20.18 30.82
CA HIS A 12 0.56 -19.59 30.42
C HIS A 12 -0.43 -20.71 30.15
N THR A 13 -1.62 -20.60 30.73
CA THR A 13 -2.72 -21.52 30.48
C THR A 13 -3.22 -21.31 29.06
N LYS A 14 -3.22 -22.36 28.22
CA LYS A 14 -3.81 -22.28 26.87
C LYS A 14 -5.30 -21.92 27.02
N LEU A 15 -5.69 -20.79 26.43
CA LEU A 15 -7.09 -20.38 26.39
C LEU A 15 -7.89 -21.41 25.59
N LYS A 16 -9.08 -21.80 26.06
CA LYS A 16 -10.00 -22.73 25.36
C LYS A 16 -10.72 -22.02 24.21
N VAL A 17 -9.95 -21.42 23.31
CA VAL A 17 -10.41 -20.68 22.13
C VAL A 17 -9.71 -21.28 20.90
N PRO A 18 -10.27 -21.13 19.69
CA PRO A 18 -9.61 -21.58 18.48
C PRO A 18 -8.22 -20.96 18.33
N ASP A 19 -7.26 -21.69 17.75
CA ASP A 19 -5.86 -21.22 17.66
C ASP A 19 -5.69 -19.92 16.83
N TRP A 20 -6.66 -19.58 15.98
CA TRP A 20 -6.71 -18.31 15.24
C TRP A 20 -7.26 -17.13 16.06
N TYR A 21 -7.82 -17.40 17.25
CA TYR A 21 -8.32 -16.37 18.14
C TYR A 21 -7.15 -15.74 18.90
N VAL A 22 -6.76 -14.54 18.48
CA VAL A 22 -5.77 -13.74 19.19
C VAL A 22 -6.47 -12.98 20.31
N SER A 23 -6.14 -13.30 21.57
CA SER A 23 -6.65 -12.50 22.70
C SER A 23 -6.09 -11.08 22.64
N ALA A 24 -6.91 -10.08 22.97
CA ALA A 24 -6.48 -8.69 23.01
C ALA A 24 -5.21 -8.48 23.86
N LEU A 25 -5.10 -9.21 24.98
CA LEU A 25 -3.92 -9.18 25.85
C LEU A 25 -2.65 -9.69 25.17
N MET A 26 -2.75 -10.74 24.34
CA MET A 26 -1.58 -11.25 23.61
C MET A 26 -1.14 -10.26 22.54
N LEU A 27 -2.09 -9.60 21.88
CA LEU A 27 -1.80 -8.63 20.84
C LEU A 27 -1.18 -7.36 21.41
N ASP A 28 -1.69 -6.86 22.54
CA ASP A 28 -1.06 -5.77 23.29
C ASP A 28 0.38 -6.10 23.67
N ARG A 29 0.64 -7.32 24.17
CA ARG A 29 2.01 -7.75 24.52
C ARG A 29 2.93 -7.84 23.29
N ALA A 30 2.41 -8.34 22.17
CA ALA A 30 3.17 -8.40 20.92
C ALA A 30 3.48 -6.99 20.40
N LEU A 31 2.50 -6.09 20.46
CA LEU A 31 2.62 -4.70 20.08
C LEU A 31 3.66 -3.97 20.95
N ASP A 32 3.61 -4.15 22.27
CA ASP A 32 4.60 -3.62 23.20
C ASP A 32 6.02 -4.13 22.89
N ALA A 33 6.16 -5.41 22.54
CA ALA A 33 7.45 -5.98 22.16
C ALA A 33 7.98 -5.37 20.85
N ILE A 34 7.10 -5.15 19.88
CA ILE A 34 7.43 -4.48 18.61
C ILE A 34 7.83 -3.03 18.86
N LEU A 35 7.05 -2.28 19.63
CA LEU A 35 7.35 -0.88 19.99
C LEU A 35 8.72 -0.76 20.69
N ARG A 36 9.10 -1.72 21.53
CA ARG A 36 10.44 -1.76 22.16
C ARG A 36 11.56 -2.11 21.19
N ARG A 37 11.27 -2.90 20.15
CA ARG A 37 12.24 -3.27 19.11
C ARG A 37 12.47 -2.11 18.15
N VAL A 38 11.42 -1.36 17.81
CA VAL A 38 11.49 -0.16 16.96
C VAL A 38 12.18 0.95 17.74
N LYS A 39 13.50 1.08 17.56
CA LYS A 39 14.32 2.04 18.31
C LYS A 39 14.17 3.48 17.80
N LYS A 40 13.71 3.66 16.55
CA LYS A 40 13.61 4.96 15.90
C LYS A 40 12.29 5.07 15.14
N PHE A 41 11.51 6.08 15.49
CA PHE A 41 10.38 6.52 14.68
C PHE A 41 10.46 8.03 14.47
N ASP A 42 9.99 8.51 13.32
CA ASP A 42 10.04 9.92 12.94
C ASP A 42 8.69 10.39 12.41
N ARG A 43 8.26 11.57 12.88
CA ARG A 43 7.01 12.26 12.53
C ARG A 43 7.20 13.66 11.98
N ASN A 44 8.40 13.97 11.50
CA ASN A 44 8.73 15.31 11.02
C ASN A 44 8.77 15.41 9.50
N HIS A 45 8.39 14.34 8.80
CA HIS A 45 8.49 14.20 7.36
C HIS A 45 7.12 13.97 6.73
N ASP A 46 6.98 14.36 5.47
CA ASP A 46 5.84 14.02 4.62
C ASP A 46 6.02 12.60 4.11
N ILE A 47 5.08 11.73 4.43
CA ILE A 47 5.10 10.34 4.04
C ILE A 47 3.84 10.05 3.23
N PRO A 48 3.99 9.80 1.93
CA PRO A 48 2.84 9.40 1.14
C PRO A 48 2.23 8.11 1.74
N TYR A 49 0.89 8.00 1.68
CA TYR A 49 0.12 6.91 2.30
C TYR A 49 0.25 6.77 3.83
N LEU A 50 0.54 7.86 4.55
CA LEU A 50 0.53 7.97 6.03
C LEU A 50 1.74 7.38 6.76
N ALA A 51 2.33 6.29 6.28
CA ALA A 51 3.45 5.64 6.93
C ALA A 51 4.36 4.89 5.93
N GLY A 52 5.56 4.58 6.39
CA GLY A 52 6.54 3.78 5.66
C GLY A 52 7.77 3.49 6.51
N TYR A 53 8.72 2.73 5.98
CA TYR A 53 9.99 2.41 6.64
C TYR A 53 11.21 2.86 5.84
N SER A 54 12.33 3.02 6.52
CA SER A 54 13.65 3.17 5.89
C SER A 54 14.02 1.89 5.13
N LYS A 55 14.91 2.02 4.14
CA LYS A 55 15.43 0.87 3.36
C LYS A 55 16.02 -0.25 4.23
N ASP A 56 16.63 0.11 5.35
CA ASP A 56 17.20 -0.85 6.32
C ASP A 56 16.21 -1.34 7.38
N GLY A 57 14.95 -0.87 7.33
CA GLY A 57 13.88 -1.26 8.25
C GLY A 57 14.06 -0.77 9.69
N LYS A 58 15.05 0.09 9.98
CA LYS A 58 15.34 0.53 11.35
C LYS A 58 14.59 1.77 11.80
N THR A 59 14.11 2.57 10.85
CA THR A 59 13.35 3.79 11.12
C THR A 59 11.97 3.63 10.52
N ILE A 60 10.95 3.79 11.36
CA ILE A 60 9.56 3.89 10.90
C ILE A 60 9.20 5.37 10.78
N TYR A 61 8.70 5.75 9.61
CA TYR A 61 8.22 7.08 9.32
C TYR A 61 6.70 7.10 9.39
N ILE A 62 6.16 8.05 10.14
CA ILE A 62 4.73 8.37 10.15
C ILE A 62 4.58 9.80 9.68
N ASP A 63 3.59 10.06 8.84
CA ASP A 63 3.35 11.39 8.30
C ASP A 63 3.12 12.44 9.42
N ARG A 64 3.70 13.62 9.23
CA ARG A 64 3.65 14.72 10.20
C ARG A 64 2.27 15.37 10.34
N HIS A 65 1.42 15.28 9.32
CA HIS A 65 0.08 15.87 9.29
C HIS A 65 -0.97 14.91 9.85
N LEU A 66 -0.65 13.62 9.97
CA LEU A 66 -1.49 12.66 10.67
C LEU A 66 -1.55 13.04 12.16
N PRO A 67 -2.73 13.07 12.82
CA PRO A 67 -2.83 13.21 14.26
C PRO A 67 -2.28 11.99 14.99
N LYS A 68 -1.75 12.17 16.21
CA LYS A 68 -1.25 11.04 17.03
C LYS A 68 -2.36 10.11 17.50
N SER A 69 -3.56 10.63 17.57
CA SER A 69 -4.69 9.95 18.18
C SER A 69 -6.00 10.44 17.59
N PHE A 70 -7.03 9.64 17.74
CA PHE A 70 -8.40 10.04 17.47
C PHE A 70 -9.32 9.66 18.63
N THR A 71 -10.46 10.33 18.73
CA THR A 71 -11.45 10.06 19.76
C THR A 71 -12.50 9.08 19.24
N PHE A 72 -12.69 7.97 19.95
CA PHE A 72 -13.71 6.98 19.65
C PHE A 72 -14.48 6.62 20.92
N ARG A 73 -15.80 6.87 20.92
CA ARG A 73 -16.71 6.62 22.05
C ARG A 73 -16.19 7.23 23.37
N GLY A 74 -15.72 8.48 23.31
CA GLY A 74 -15.19 9.21 24.47
C GLY A 74 -13.78 8.80 24.92
N ARG A 75 -13.14 7.82 24.27
CA ARG A 75 -11.76 7.40 24.54
C ARG A 75 -10.81 7.94 23.50
N LYS A 76 -9.63 8.37 23.94
CA LYS A 76 -8.51 8.73 23.07
C LYS A 76 -7.75 7.47 22.68
N VAL A 77 -7.61 7.20 21.39
CA VAL A 77 -6.93 6.04 20.84
C VAL A 77 -5.72 6.53 20.06
N GLU A 78 -4.52 6.12 20.48
CA GLU A 78 -3.27 6.43 19.78
C GLU A 78 -3.16 5.58 18.51
N VAL A 79 -2.83 6.21 17.38
CA VAL A 79 -2.82 5.62 16.03
C VAL A 79 -1.46 5.03 15.69
N ASP A 80 -0.40 5.64 16.20
CA ASP A 80 1.00 5.34 15.84
C ASP A 80 1.35 3.89 16.02
N ARG A 81 0.87 3.27 17.09
CA ARG A 81 1.14 1.87 17.40
C ARG A 81 0.63 0.92 16.32
N PHE A 82 -0.53 1.21 15.70
CA PHE A 82 -1.09 0.38 14.65
C PHE A 82 -0.26 0.49 13.37
N LEU A 83 0.14 1.71 13.00
CA LEU A 83 1.04 1.94 11.88
C LEU A 83 2.41 1.29 12.10
N ILE A 84 2.98 1.42 13.29
CA ILE A 84 4.26 0.78 13.63
C ILE A 84 4.17 -0.74 13.50
N LEU A 85 3.07 -1.35 13.95
CA LEU A 85 2.83 -2.78 13.76
C LEU A 85 2.76 -3.15 12.29
N HIS A 86 2.01 -2.38 11.50
CA HIS A 86 1.86 -2.60 10.06
C HIS A 86 3.23 -2.57 9.36
N GLU A 87 3.98 -1.49 9.53
CA GLU A 87 5.29 -1.32 8.89
C GLU A 87 6.28 -2.41 9.31
N GLU A 88 6.33 -2.77 10.60
CA GLU A 88 7.26 -3.77 11.09
C GLU A 88 6.95 -5.19 10.58
N VAL A 89 5.68 -5.57 10.58
CA VAL A 89 5.25 -6.88 10.05
C VAL A 89 5.55 -6.96 8.56
N GLU A 90 5.20 -5.92 7.81
CA GLU A 90 5.44 -5.87 6.37
C GLU A 90 6.94 -5.99 6.04
N LYS A 91 7.76 -5.15 6.68
CA LYS A 91 9.21 -5.13 6.45
C LYS A 91 9.88 -6.43 6.86
N THR A 92 9.48 -7.01 8.00
CA THR A 92 10.02 -8.30 8.45
C THR A 92 9.69 -9.44 7.46
N LEU A 93 8.47 -9.50 6.95
CA LEU A 93 8.08 -10.52 5.96
C LEU A 93 8.86 -10.37 4.65
N ILE A 94 9.13 -9.14 4.22
CA ILE A 94 9.93 -8.88 3.01
C ILE A 94 11.40 -9.24 3.25
N ASP A 95 12.01 -8.71 4.31
CA ASP A 95 13.46 -8.81 4.50
C ASP A 95 13.90 -10.21 4.97
N GLN A 96 13.13 -10.85 5.85
CA GLN A 96 13.52 -12.14 6.44
C GLN A 96 13.05 -13.34 5.62
N LEU A 97 11.91 -13.21 4.93
CA LEU A 97 11.27 -14.31 4.23
C LEU A 97 11.20 -14.10 2.71
N GLY A 98 11.61 -12.93 2.21
CA GLY A 98 11.61 -12.63 0.79
C GLY A 98 10.20 -12.52 0.18
N LEU A 99 9.18 -12.26 0.99
CA LEU A 99 7.81 -12.18 0.49
C LEU A 99 7.65 -11.03 -0.51
N HIS A 100 6.78 -11.26 -1.49
CA HIS A 100 6.32 -10.18 -2.36
C HIS A 100 5.62 -9.11 -1.52
N TYR A 101 5.89 -7.84 -1.81
CA TYR A 101 5.35 -6.70 -1.06
C TYR A 101 3.84 -6.80 -0.89
N LEU A 102 3.10 -7.05 -1.97
CA LEU A 102 1.63 -7.13 -1.93
C LEU A 102 1.11 -8.18 -0.92
N HIS A 103 1.80 -9.31 -0.78
CA HIS A 103 1.41 -10.34 0.19
C HIS A 103 1.78 -9.93 1.62
N ALA A 104 2.99 -9.37 1.80
CA ALA A 104 3.42 -8.85 3.09
C ALA A 104 2.47 -7.75 3.59
N HIS A 105 2.06 -6.86 2.69
CA HIS A 105 1.12 -5.78 2.95
C HIS A 105 -0.25 -6.30 3.41
N GLN A 106 -0.81 -7.29 2.71
CA GLN A 106 -2.08 -7.90 3.10
C GLN A 106 -2.04 -8.53 4.50
N ILE A 107 -0.93 -9.19 4.85
CA ILE A 107 -0.75 -9.78 6.18
C ILE A 107 -0.61 -8.67 7.23
N ALA A 108 0.17 -7.63 6.93
CA ALA A 108 0.34 -6.47 7.81
C ALA A 108 -0.99 -5.77 8.09
N THR A 109 -1.82 -5.52 7.07
CA THR A 109 -3.16 -4.93 7.23
C THR A 109 -4.07 -5.79 8.10
N ARG A 110 -3.98 -7.13 8.00
CA ARG A 110 -4.75 -8.03 8.87
C ARG A 110 -4.26 -8.02 10.30
N ALA A 111 -2.95 -7.89 10.52
CA ALA A 111 -2.38 -7.72 11.85
C ALA A 111 -2.80 -6.38 12.47
N GLU A 112 -2.81 -5.31 11.68
CA GLU A 112 -3.28 -3.99 12.07
C GLU A 112 -4.77 -4.01 12.45
N GLU A 113 -5.63 -4.60 11.61
CA GLU A 113 -7.05 -4.74 11.89
C GLU A 113 -7.30 -5.50 13.21
N ALA A 114 -6.55 -6.58 13.44
CA ALA A 114 -6.64 -7.32 14.69
C ALA A 114 -6.25 -6.44 15.89
N ALA A 115 -5.24 -5.58 15.76
CA ALA A 115 -4.78 -4.70 16.83
C ALA A 115 -5.79 -3.59 17.13
N VAL A 116 -6.37 -2.98 16.10
CA VAL A 116 -7.46 -2.01 16.24
C VAL A 116 -8.66 -2.63 16.96
N ASN A 117 -9.06 -3.84 16.55
CA ASN A 117 -10.17 -4.56 17.16
C ASN A 117 -9.88 -4.95 18.62
N ALA A 118 -8.63 -5.32 18.96
CA ALA A 118 -8.21 -5.61 20.33
C ALA A 118 -8.42 -4.43 21.28
N GLU A 119 -8.32 -3.20 20.78
CA GLU A 119 -8.60 -1.98 21.54
C GLU A 119 -10.08 -1.59 21.63
N ARG A 120 -10.95 -2.47 21.13
CA ARG A 120 -12.40 -2.26 21.07
C ARG A 120 -12.77 -1.07 20.18
N VAL A 121 -11.97 -0.82 19.15
CA VAL A 121 -12.26 0.09 18.05
C VAL A 121 -12.70 -0.75 16.86
N THR A 122 -13.70 -0.31 16.11
CA THR A 122 -14.07 -1.01 14.87
C THR A 122 -13.14 -0.61 13.73
N TRP A 123 -12.73 -1.58 12.91
CA TRP A 123 -11.94 -1.32 11.70
C TRP A 123 -12.54 -0.20 10.84
N ALA A 124 -13.86 -0.23 10.59
CA ALA A 124 -14.54 0.80 9.80
C ALA A 124 -14.48 2.21 10.40
N ALA A 125 -14.35 2.36 11.73
CA ALA A 125 -14.16 3.68 12.34
C ALA A 125 -12.72 4.16 12.16
N TYR A 126 -11.76 3.25 12.33
CA TYR A 126 -10.35 3.51 12.13
C TYR A 126 -10.04 3.85 10.67
N ASP A 127 -10.43 3.01 9.71
CA ASP A 127 -10.22 3.23 8.28
C ASP A 127 -10.82 4.56 7.82
N ARG A 128 -12.07 4.88 8.21
CA ARG A 128 -12.65 6.21 7.92
C ARG A 128 -11.86 7.38 8.48
N PHE A 129 -11.19 7.20 9.62
CA PHE A 129 -10.31 8.23 10.16
C PHE A 129 -9.05 8.34 9.30
N MET A 130 -8.38 7.23 8.99
CA MET A 130 -7.16 7.19 8.18
C MET A 130 -7.39 7.75 6.77
N GLN A 131 -8.47 7.35 6.10
CA GLN A 131 -8.82 7.78 4.73
C GLN A 131 -8.99 9.30 4.58
N LYS A 132 -9.33 10.02 5.66
CA LYS A 132 -9.37 11.50 5.64
C LYS A 132 -8.00 12.10 5.37
N TYR A 133 -6.96 11.48 5.94
CA TYR A 133 -5.58 11.92 5.82
C TYR A 133 -4.90 11.35 4.58
N VAL A 134 -5.23 10.12 4.17
CA VAL A 134 -4.69 9.53 2.92
C VAL A 134 -4.92 10.46 1.74
N LYS A 135 -6.16 10.96 1.58
CA LYS A 135 -6.52 11.85 0.46
C LYS A 135 -5.87 13.22 0.60
N SER A 136 -5.92 13.83 1.78
CA SER A 136 -5.35 15.17 1.97
C SER A 136 -3.84 15.19 1.71
N ILE A 137 -3.12 14.15 2.16
CA ILE A 137 -1.68 14.01 1.95
C ILE A 137 -1.36 13.63 0.50
N GLY A 138 -2.19 12.81 -0.14
CA GLY A 138 -2.04 12.49 -1.57
C GLY A 138 -2.20 13.70 -2.50
N ASP A 139 -3.03 14.67 -2.09
CA ASP A 139 -3.24 15.93 -2.82
C ASP A 139 -2.22 17.03 -2.43
N GLU A 140 -1.52 16.88 -1.31
CA GLU A 140 -0.55 17.85 -0.82
C GLU A 140 0.76 17.83 -1.63
N ARG A 141 1.41 19.01 -1.72
CA ARG A 141 2.76 19.11 -2.28
C ARG A 141 3.76 18.60 -1.24
N LEU A 142 4.22 17.36 -1.42
CA LEU A 142 5.32 16.79 -0.66
C LEU A 142 6.49 17.79 -0.62
N ALA A 143 6.87 18.25 0.57
CA ALA A 143 7.93 19.25 0.78
C ALA A 143 9.11 18.69 1.58
N LYS A 144 8.89 17.62 2.37
CA LYS A 144 9.93 17.05 3.23
C LYS A 144 9.85 15.52 3.32
N VAL A 145 10.24 14.83 2.25
CA VAL A 145 10.32 13.36 2.20
C VAL A 145 11.70 12.89 2.72
N PRO A 146 11.79 11.82 3.54
CA PRO A 146 13.06 11.27 4.00
C PRO A 146 13.92 10.74 2.83
N ALA A 147 15.23 10.93 2.90
CA ALA A 147 16.16 10.50 1.84
C ALA A 147 16.33 8.97 1.73
N ASP A 148 16.02 8.24 2.79
CA ASP A 148 16.21 6.79 2.93
C ASP A 148 14.90 6.01 2.99
N LEU A 149 13.76 6.68 2.72
CA LEU A 149 12.45 6.03 2.61
C LEU A 149 12.50 4.91 1.57
N ASP A 150 11.98 3.74 1.91
CA ASP A 150 11.87 2.63 0.96
C ASP A 150 10.78 2.95 -0.07
N LEU A 151 11.16 2.92 -1.34
CA LEU A 151 10.27 3.25 -2.44
C LEU A 151 9.55 2.02 -3.03
N LYS A 152 9.87 0.81 -2.54
CA LYS A 152 9.25 -0.43 -3.01
C LYS A 152 7.71 -0.40 -3.00
N PRO A 153 7.03 0.13 -1.96
CA PRO A 153 5.57 0.25 -1.94
C PRO A 153 5.00 0.96 -3.18
N TYR A 154 5.60 2.09 -3.56
CA TYR A 154 5.15 2.92 -4.69
C TYR A 154 5.44 2.29 -6.05
N ARG A 155 6.49 1.47 -6.13
CA ARG A 155 6.81 0.71 -7.34
C ARG A 155 5.77 -0.37 -7.59
N ASP A 156 5.45 -1.13 -6.56
CA ASP A 156 4.59 -2.31 -6.66
C ASP A 156 3.09 -1.93 -6.75
N TYR A 157 2.68 -0.77 -6.20
CA TYR A 157 1.35 -0.19 -6.44
C TYR A 157 1.22 0.59 -7.76
N HIS A 158 2.29 0.70 -8.55
CA HIS A 158 2.27 1.39 -9.84
C HIS A 158 1.80 2.86 -9.73
N ASP A 159 2.07 3.54 -8.62
CA ASP A 159 1.64 4.94 -8.42
C ASP A 159 2.66 5.92 -9.02
N TYR A 160 2.68 5.93 -10.35
CA TYR A 160 3.65 6.67 -11.16
C TYR A 160 3.44 8.19 -11.10
N GLU A 161 2.21 8.65 -10.90
CA GLU A 161 1.93 10.08 -10.79
C GLU A 161 2.51 10.65 -9.51
N LEU A 162 2.35 9.93 -8.40
CA LEU A 162 2.95 10.28 -7.12
C LEU A 162 4.48 10.35 -7.21
N MET A 163 5.09 9.35 -7.85
CA MET A 163 6.54 9.31 -8.06
C MET A 163 7.05 10.46 -8.93
N GLN A 164 6.30 10.85 -9.98
CA GLN A 164 6.65 12.02 -10.79
C GLN A 164 6.53 13.33 -10.00
N ARG A 165 5.51 13.47 -9.14
CA ARG A 165 5.38 14.63 -8.25
C ARG A 165 6.58 14.73 -7.31
N MET A 166 7.00 13.60 -6.73
CA MET A 166 8.22 13.55 -5.91
C MET A 166 9.45 14.02 -6.69
N ILE A 167 9.69 13.50 -7.90
CA ILE A 167 10.82 13.91 -8.74
C ILE A 167 10.76 15.40 -9.09
N GLN A 168 9.59 15.91 -9.48
CA GLN A 168 9.42 17.31 -9.87
C GLN A 168 9.65 18.24 -8.69
N SER A 169 9.12 17.94 -7.52
CA SER A 169 9.31 18.76 -6.32
C SER A 169 10.77 18.69 -5.83
N ILE A 170 11.47 17.58 -6.05
CA ILE A 170 12.92 17.52 -5.81
C ILE A 170 13.69 18.39 -6.81
N GLY A 171 13.41 18.27 -8.12
CA GLY A 171 14.09 19.04 -9.15
C GLY A 171 13.87 20.55 -9.07
N LYS A 172 12.74 20.98 -8.50
CA LYS A 172 12.43 22.38 -8.19
C LYS A 172 13.07 22.90 -6.90
N GLY A 173 13.77 22.04 -6.14
CA GLY A 173 14.33 22.39 -4.84
C GLY A 173 13.28 22.54 -3.72
N GLU A 174 12.02 22.15 -3.98
CA GLU A 174 10.92 22.16 -3.01
C GLU A 174 11.05 21.01 -1.99
N LEU A 175 11.74 19.92 -2.36
CA LEU A 175 12.00 18.74 -1.52
C LEU A 175 13.49 18.57 -1.19
N LYS A 176 13.81 18.46 0.11
CA LYS A 176 15.15 18.05 0.55
C LYS A 176 15.27 16.52 0.56
N SER A 177 15.81 15.96 -0.52
CA SER A 177 16.10 14.53 -0.64
C SER A 177 17.57 14.28 -0.99
N GLY A 178 18.10 13.12 -0.60
CA GLY A 178 19.47 12.73 -0.92
C GLY A 178 19.66 12.40 -2.40
N ALA A 179 20.87 12.62 -2.93
CA ALA A 179 21.23 12.36 -4.33
C ALA A 179 20.94 10.91 -4.78
N LYS A 180 21.04 9.94 -3.85
CA LYS A 180 20.73 8.53 -4.11
C LYS A 180 19.23 8.28 -4.33
N LEU A 181 18.36 8.93 -3.56
CA LEU A 181 16.91 8.85 -3.74
C LEU A 181 16.49 9.44 -5.10
N GLN A 182 17.11 10.56 -5.46
CA GLN A 182 16.90 11.22 -6.75
C GLN A 182 17.25 10.33 -7.93
N ALA A 183 18.41 9.66 -7.88
CA ALA A 183 18.84 8.74 -8.92
C ALA A 183 17.87 7.56 -9.04
N GLU A 184 17.50 6.91 -7.93
CA GLU A 184 16.58 5.77 -7.96
C GLU A 184 15.17 6.13 -8.45
N LEU A 185 14.67 7.32 -8.11
CA LEU A 185 13.40 7.83 -8.63
C LEU A 185 13.47 8.07 -10.14
N LYS A 186 14.59 8.65 -10.62
CA LYS A 186 14.82 8.92 -12.04
C LYS A 186 14.95 7.64 -12.85
N ASP A 187 15.77 6.69 -12.41
CA ASP A 187 15.98 5.40 -13.07
C ASP A 187 14.66 4.64 -13.23
N TYR A 188 13.79 4.70 -12.21
CA TYR A 188 12.47 4.11 -12.25
C TYR A 188 11.53 4.83 -13.25
N ALA A 189 11.51 6.17 -13.23
CA ALA A 189 10.74 6.94 -14.19
C ALA A 189 11.19 6.69 -15.64
N ASP A 190 12.47 6.43 -15.87
CA ASP A 190 13.04 6.07 -17.16
C ASP A 190 12.65 4.65 -17.59
N ALA A 191 12.77 3.67 -16.70
CA ALA A 191 12.33 2.29 -16.96
C ALA A 191 10.84 2.21 -17.33
N PHE A 192 9.99 2.97 -16.63
CA PHE A 192 8.56 3.00 -16.90
C PHE A 192 8.21 3.73 -18.20
N ARG A 193 8.93 4.82 -18.54
CA ARG A 193 8.78 5.49 -19.84
C ARG A 193 9.06 4.52 -20.99
N GLU A 194 10.06 3.66 -20.83
CA GLU A 194 10.37 2.60 -21.79
C GLU A 194 9.28 1.53 -21.85
N GLU A 195 8.74 1.08 -20.73
CA GLU A 195 7.64 0.10 -20.70
C GLU A 195 6.38 0.64 -21.40
N ARG A 196 5.94 1.88 -21.10
CA ARG A 196 4.83 2.51 -21.82
C ARG A 196 5.11 2.69 -23.31
N ARG A 197 6.36 2.97 -23.69
CA ARG A 197 6.76 3.05 -25.10
C ARG A 197 6.63 1.68 -25.77
N LEU A 198 7.03 0.61 -25.09
CA LEU A 198 6.91 -0.77 -25.57
C LEU A 198 5.44 -1.20 -25.67
N ASP A 199 4.60 -0.88 -24.69
CA ASP A 199 3.17 -1.19 -24.73
C ASP A 199 2.43 -0.40 -25.80
N ARG A 200 2.72 0.90 -25.97
CA ARG A 200 2.16 1.68 -27.08
C ARG A 200 2.60 1.12 -28.44
N ARG A 201 3.84 0.63 -28.55
CA ARG A 201 4.32 -0.08 -29.76
C ARG A 201 3.59 -1.40 -29.97
N ARG A 202 3.36 -2.19 -28.92
CA ARG A 202 2.61 -3.46 -28.96
C ARG A 202 1.16 -3.25 -29.36
N LEU A 203 0.48 -2.26 -28.78
CA LEU A 203 -0.89 -1.88 -29.13
C LEU A 203 -0.99 -1.39 -30.57
N ALA A 204 -0.02 -0.59 -31.04
CA ALA A 204 0.03 -0.16 -32.44
C ALA A 204 0.27 -1.32 -33.41
N THR A 205 1.13 -2.29 -33.06
CA THR A 205 1.35 -3.48 -33.89
C THR A 205 0.16 -4.44 -33.87
N GLN A 206 -0.54 -4.57 -32.75
CA GLN A 206 -1.80 -5.33 -32.67
C GLN A 206 -2.90 -4.66 -33.50
N GLY A 207 -3.10 -3.34 -33.36
CA GLY A 207 -4.07 -2.58 -34.19
C GLY A 207 -3.78 -2.67 -35.69
N ALA A 208 -2.51 -2.63 -36.09
CA ALA A 208 -2.10 -2.83 -37.48
C ALA A 208 -2.39 -4.25 -37.99
N LYS A 209 -2.21 -5.28 -37.16
CA LYS A 209 -2.59 -6.67 -37.48
C LYS A 209 -4.10 -6.83 -37.64
N THR A 210 -4.90 -6.29 -36.71
CA THR A 210 -6.38 -6.38 -36.77
C THR A 210 -6.95 -5.68 -38.01
N THR A 211 -6.35 -4.55 -38.40
CA THR A 211 -6.75 -3.80 -39.61
C THR A 211 -6.40 -4.57 -40.88
N ARG A 212 -5.26 -5.27 -40.92
CA ARG A 212 -4.88 -6.15 -42.04
C ARG A 212 -5.80 -7.37 -42.18
N THR A 213 -6.18 -8.02 -41.09
CA THR A 213 -7.10 -9.18 -41.12
C THR A 213 -8.51 -8.79 -41.57
N ARG A 214 -8.96 -7.59 -41.20
CA ARG A 214 -10.27 -7.05 -41.61
C ARG A 214 -10.29 -6.61 -43.08
N ALA A 215 -9.17 -6.14 -43.62
CA ALA A 215 -9.01 -5.84 -45.05
C ALA A 215 -9.01 -7.12 -45.92
N LEU A 216 -8.50 -8.24 -45.40
CA LEU A 216 -8.48 -9.53 -46.09
C LEU A 216 -9.85 -10.26 -46.11
N THR A 217 -10.73 -9.96 -45.15
CA THR A 217 -12.06 -10.61 -45.01
C THR A 217 -13.21 -9.81 -45.63
N GLY A 218 -12.97 -8.59 -46.12
CA GLY A 218 -13.98 -7.67 -46.68
C GLY A 218 -14.45 -7.93 -48.13
N LYS A 219 -14.00 -9.00 -48.80
CA LYS A 219 -14.42 -9.35 -50.17
C LYS A 219 -15.37 -10.56 -50.20
N ALA A 220 -16.51 -10.48 -49.53
CA ALA A 220 -17.65 -11.35 -49.83
C ALA A 220 -18.95 -10.70 -49.32
N ALA A 221 -19.66 -10.00 -50.21
CA ALA A 221 -21.00 -9.48 -49.93
C ALA A 221 -22.05 -10.41 -50.53
N PRO A 222 -23.03 -10.92 -49.75
CA PRO A 222 -24.25 -11.47 -50.32
C PRO A 222 -25.32 -10.37 -50.44
N LYS A 223 -26.04 -10.41 -51.56
CA LYS A 223 -27.16 -9.52 -51.93
C LYS A 223 -28.31 -9.63 -50.94
N LYS A 224 -28.85 -8.50 -50.49
CA LYS A 224 -30.09 -8.41 -49.68
C LYS A 224 -31.31 -8.77 -50.53
N ALA A 225 -32.09 -9.76 -50.07
CA ALA A 225 -33.48 -9.94 -50.45
C ALA A 225 -34.37 -9.15 -49.49
N SER A 226 -35.26 -8.35 -50.06
CA SER A 226 -36.27 -7.55 -49.37
C SER A 226 -37.47 -8.40 -48.96
N ARG A 227 -38.05 -8.13 -47.79
CA ARG A 227 -39.51 -8.19 -47.63
C ARG A 227 -39.99 -7.36 -46.45
N SER A 228 -41.06 -6.63 -46.72
CA SER A 228 -41.78 -5.67 -45.90
C SER A 228 -42.96 -6.32 -45.18
N ARG A 229 -43.36 -5.74 -44.03
CA ARG A 229 -44.72 -5.28 -43.66
C ARG A 229 -44.81 -5.09 -42.13
N LYS A 230 -45.06 -3.85 -41.68
CA LYS A 230 -46.37 -3.29 -41.21
C LYS A 230 -46.78 -3.82 -39.82
N THR A 231 -46.55 -3.03 -38.76
CA THR A 231 -47.52 -2.15 -38.05
C THR A 231 -48.69 -2.88 -37.38
N ALA A 232 -48.76 -2.85 -36.05
CA ALA A 232 -49.87 -2.29 -35.26
C ALA A 232 -49.67 -2.54 -33.74
N THR A 233 -49.88 -1.46 -32.99
CA THR A 233 -50.43 -1.32 -31.63
C THR A 233 -51.09 -2.56 -31.00
N GLU A 234 -50.76 -2.86 -29.74
CA GLU A 234 -51.41 -2.38 -28.51
C GLU A 234 -50.44 -2.48 -27.31
#